data_AF-A0A922DLH9-F1
#
_entry.id   AF-A0A922DLH9-F1
#
_cell.length_a   1.000
_cell.length_b   1.000
_cell.length_c   1.000
_cell.angle_alpha   90.00
_cell.angle_beta   90.00
_cell.angle_gamma   90.00
#
_symmetry.space_group_name_H-M   'P 1'
#
loop_
_entity.id
_entity.type
_entity.pdbx_description
1 polymer ?
#
loop_
_entity_poly.entity_id
_entity_poly.type
_entity_poly.pdbx_seq_one_letter_code
_entity_poly.pdbx_strand_id
1 'polypeptide(L)'
;METYCDVLAKYKSDLERPFDEATSFLNDIETQLNTLCNGASRSRVYEEVGGSSDEDGRAVVDECQPTHDDHELKDKLLRQYSGYISSLKHEFSKKKKKGKLPKEARQILLDWWNIHYKWPYPTEVDKVALAELTGLDQKQINNWFINQRKRHWKPSENMQFAVMDSLYGPIFMND
;
A
#
# COMPACT_ATOMS: atom_id res chain seq x y z
N MET A 1 -15.08 10.92 38.26
CA MET A 1 -14.48 9.63 37.89
C MET A 1 -15.46 9.01 36.92
N GLU A 2 -15.10 8.88 35.64
CA GLU A 2 -15.99 8.27 34.64
C GLU A 2 -16.27 6.83 35.04
N THR A 3 -17.53 6.38 34.94
CA THR A 3 -17.88 5.01 35.30
C THR A 3 -17.43 4.05 34.20
N TYR A 4 -17.21 2.78 34.55
CA TYR A 4 -16.85 1.75 33.56
C TYR A 4 -17.86 1.67 32.40
N CYS A 5 -19.14 1.92 32.69
CA CYS A 5 -20.20 1.99 31.68
C CYS A 5 -19.98 3.14 30.68
N ASP A 6 -19.55 4.31 31.15
CA ASP A 6 -19.29 5.49 30.30
C ASP A 6 -18.10 5.22 29.35
N VAL A 7 -17.06 4.57 29.85
CA VAL A 7 -15.88 4.20 29.08
C VAL A 7 -16.24 3.19 27.97
N LEU A 8 -17.06 2.18 28.29
CA LEU A 8 -17.53 1.21 27.29
C LEU A 8 -18.42 1.86 26.22
N ALA A 9 -19.31 2.77 26.63
CA ALA A 9 -20.15 3.52 25.70
C ALA A 9 -19.30 4.38 24.75
N LYS A 10 -18.26 5.02 25.27
CA LYS A 10 -17.30 5.80 24.48
C LYS A 10 -16.56 4.92 23.47
N TYR A 11 -16.00 3.79 23.89
CA TYR A 11 -15.31 2.87 22.96
C TYR A 11 -16.22 2.32 21.87
N LYS A 12 -17.48 2.04 22.21
CA LYS A 12 -18.47 1.62 21.23
C LYS A 12 -18.69 2.71 20.17
N SER A 13 -18.93 3.95 20.59
CA SER A 13 -19.12 5.07 19.68
C SER A 13 -17.87 5.36 18.83
N ASP A 14 -16.68 5.32 19.44
CA ASP A 14 -15.41 5.54 18.73
C ASP A 14 -15.15 4.47 17.66
N LEU A 15 -15.62 3.24 17.87
CA LEU A 15 -15.47 2.13 16.93
C LEU A 15 -16.51 2.15 15.81
N GLU A 16 -17.74 2.59 16.10
CA GLU A 16 -18.83 2.72 15.12
C GLU A 16 -18.61 3.91 14.17
N ARG A 17 -18.04 5.01 14.69
CA ARG A 17 -17.87 6.27 13.95
C ARG A 17 -17.20 6.13 12.57
N PRO A 18 -16.06 5.43 12.40
CA PRO A 18 -15.44 5.30 11.08
C PRO A 18 -16.31 4.56 10.06
N PHE A 19 -17.15 3.63 10.51
CA PHE A 19 -18.06 2.90 9.62
C PHE A 19 -19.21 3.80 9.19
N ASP A 20 -19.80 4.55 10.12
CA ASP A 20 -20.87 5.51 9.81
C ASP A 20 -20.37 6.62 8.85
N GLU A 21 -19.16 7.13 9.09
CA GLU A 21 -18.50 8.09 8.20
C GLU A 21 -18.27 7.51 6.80
N ALA A 22 -17.80 6.26 6.70
CA ALA A 22 -17.60 5.58 5.43
C ALA A 22 -18.92 5.32 4.69
N THR A 23 -19.96 4.87 5.39
CA THR A 23 -21.29 4.66 4.82
C THR A 23 -21.89 5.97 4.30
N SER A 24 -21.78 7.05 5.09
CA SER A 24 -22.23 8.37 4.65
C SER A 24 -21.48 8.86 3.41
N PHE A 25 -20.15 8.66 3.36
CA PHE A 25 -19.34 9.02 2.21
C PHE A 25 -19.75 8.24 0.95
N LEU A 26 -19.95 6.93 1.05
CA LEU A 26 -20.36 6.11 -0.09
C LEU A 26 -21.75 6.49 -0.60
N ASN A 27 -22.70 6.75 0.29
CA ASN A 27 -24.03 7.23 -0.09
C ASN A 27 -23.96 8.60 -0.78
N ASP A 28 -23.13 9.52 -0.31
CA ASP A 28 -22.92 10.82 -0.96
C ASP A 28 -22.38 10.65 -2.39
N ILE A 29 -21.33 9.82 -2.57
CA ILE A 29 -20.81 9.49 -3.90
C ILE A 29 -21.88 8.85 -4.78
N GLU A 30 -22.68 7.92 -4.25
CA GLU A 30 -23.78 7.31 -4.99
C GLU A 30 -24.81 8.35 -5.45
N THR A 31 -25.20 9.29 -4.59
CA THR A 31 -26.14 10.36 -4.98
C THR A 31 -25.54 11.31 -6.02
N GLN A 32 -24.26 11.63 -5.93
CA GLN A 32 -23.56 12.45 -6.92
C GLN A 32 -23.53 11.76 -8.29
N LEU A 33 -23.22 10.46 -8.31
CA LEU A 33 -23.22 9.65 -9.54
C LEU A 33 -24.63 9.53 -10.15
N ASN A 34 -25.65 9.26 -9.33
CA ASN A 34 -27.04 9.20 -9.78
C ASN A 34 -27.51 10.55 -10.35
N THR A 35 -27.07 11.67 -9.78
CA THR A 35 -27.38 13.02 -10.28
C THR A 35 -26.71 13.27 -11.64
N LEU A 36 -25.46 12.84 -11.82
CA LEU A 36 -24.76 12.94 -13.11
C LEU A 36 -25.43 12.08 -14.19
N CYS A 37 -25.81 10.84 -13.85
CA CYS A 37 -26.51 9.94 -14.75
C CYS A 37 -27.90 10.47 -15.14
N ASN A 38 -28.67 11.01 -14.19
CA ASN A 38 -30.00 11.58 -14.48
C ASN A 38 -29.94 12.96 -15.16
N GLY A 39 -28.86 13.73 -14.96
CA GLY A 39 -28.64 15.03 -15.61
C GLY A 39 -28.35 14.91 -17.11
N ALA A 40 -27.70 13.82 -17.52
CA ALA A 40 -27.45 13.53 -18.93
C ALA A 40 -28.73 13.20 -19.72
N SER A 41 -29.77 12.68 -19.07
CA SER A 41 -31.03 12.30 -19.71
C SER A 41 -31.99 13.47 -19.98
N ARG A 42 -31.70 14.70 -19.52
CA ARG A 42 -32.63 15.86 -19.68
C ARG A 42 -32.29 16.81 -20.84
N SER A 43 -31.19 16.59 -21.57
CA SER A 43 -30.83 17.37 -22.75
C SER A 43 -31.18 16.66 -24.07
N ARG A 44 -32.39 16.13 -24.19
CA ARG A 44 -32.98 15.80 -25.50
C ARG A 44 -34.51 15.89 -25.46
N VAL A 45 -35.02 17.06 -25.08
CA VAL A 45 -36.39 17.44 -25.42
C VAL A 45 -36.35 18.07 -26.81
N TYR A 46 -36.73 17.29 -27.82
CA TYR A 46 -37.35 17.84 -29.03
C TYR A 46 -38.68 17.12 -29.20
N GLU A 47 -39.72 17.91 -29.41
CA GLU A 47 -41.09 17.47 -29.54
C GLU A 47 -41.37 16.59 -30.78
N GLU A 48 -42.35 15.72 -30.58
CA GLU A 48 -43.39 15.26 -31.52
C GLU A 48 -43.00 14.68 -32.90
N VAL A 49 -43.31 13.39 -33.10
CA VAL A 49 -44.46 12.90 -33.91
C VAL A 49 -44.31 11.39 -34.15
N GLY A 50 -45.40 10.64 -33.93
CA GLY A 50 -45.68 9.41 -34.68
C GLY A 50 -45.58 8.13 -33.87
N GLY A 51 -46.72 7.56 -33.50
CA GLY A 51 -46.83 6.38 -32.65
C GLY A 51 -46.60 5.03 -33.37
N SER A 52 -46.49 3.96 -32.58
CA SER A 52 -47.44 2.84 -32.55
C SER A 52 -46.79 1.57 -31.95
N SER A 53 -47.49 1.01 -30.95
CA SER A 53 -47.59 -0.41 -30.55
C SER A 53 -46.39 -1.21 -30.02
N ASP A 54 -46.59 -1.65 -28.76
CA ASP A 54 -46.35 -2.96 -28.14
C ASP A 54 -44.93 -3.38 -27.68
N GLU A 55 -44.69 -3.15 -26.39
CA GLU A 55 -44.16 -4.06 -25.35
C GLU A 55 -43.18 -5.19 -25.79
N ASP A 56 -41.87 -4.99 -25.54
CA ASP A 56 -41.06 -5.89 -24.70
C ASP A 56 -39.71 -5.22 -24.37
N GLY A 57 -39.65 -4.56 -23.21
CA GLY A 57 -38.53 -3.74 -22.75
C GLY A 57 -37.35 -4.57 -22.25
N ARG A 58 -36.55 -5.16 -23.15
CA ARG A 58 -35.15 -5.46 -22.82
C ARG A 58 -34.41 -4.13 -22.68
N ALA A 59 -34.13 -3.72 -21.45
CA ALA A 59 -33.15 -2.69 -21.15
C ALA A 59 -31.79 -3.16 -21.66
N VAL A 60 -31.52 -2.86 -22.93
CA VAL A 60 -30.19 -2.87 -23.51
C VAL A 60 -29.37 -1.95 -22.62
N VAL A 61 -28.35 -2.53 -21.99
CA VAL A 61 -27.27 -1.81 -21.35
C VAL A 61 -26.70 -0.91 -22.44
N ASP A 62 -27.11 0.36 -22.45
CA ASP A 62 -26.47 1.41 -23.24
C ASP A 62 -25.12 1.68 -22.55
N GLU A 63 -24.21 0.76 -22.82
CA GLU A 63 -22.78 0.96 -22.67
C GLU A 63 -22.47 2.16 -23.56
N CYS A 64 -22.46 3.36 -22.97
CA CYS A 64 -22.08 4.61 -23.62
C CYS A 64 -20.73 4.39 -24.31
N GLN A 65 -20.79 4.07 -25.61
CA GLN A 65 -19.62 3.82 -26.40
C GLN A 65 -18.82 5.12 -26.44
N PRO A 66 -17.48 5.06 -26.34
CA PRO A 66 -16.64 6.24 -26.47
C PRO A 66 -17.04 6.94 -27.76
N THR A 67 -17.44 8.21 -27.68
CA THR A 67 -17.82 8.94 -28.87
C THR A 67 -16.63 8.92 -29.84
N HIS A 68 -16.90 8.85 -31.15
CA HIS A 68 -15.86 8.81 -32.18
C HIS A 68 -14.81 9.93 -31.97
N ASP A 69 -15.26 11.08 -31.49
CA ASP A 69 -14.46 12.25 -31.18
C ASP A 69 -13.49 12.03 -30.00
N ASP A 70 -13.89 11.26 -28.98
CA ASP A 70 -13.02 10.87 -27.87
C ASP A 70 -11.91 9.92 -28.30
N HIS A 71 -12.22 8.98 -29.21
CA HIS A 71 -11.21 8.07 -29.75
C HIS A 71 -10.19 8.82 -30.60
N GLU A 72 -10.64 9.79 -31.40
CA GLU A 72 -9.77 10.61 -32.22
C GLU A 72 -8.88 11.54 -31.37
N LEU A 73 -9.44 12.13 -30.32
CA LEU A 73 -8.69 12.97 -29.38
C LEU A 73 -7.64 12.15 -28.62
N LYS A 74 -8.01 10.95 -28.17
CA LYS A 74 -7.09 10.00 -27.52
C LYS A 74 -5.96 9.58 -28.45
N ASP A 75 -6.24 9.30 -29.73
CA ASP A 75 -5.21 8.95 -30.71
C ASP A 75 -4.30 10.12 -31.04
N LYS A 76 -4.84 11.34 -31.16
CA LYS A 76 -4.03 12.56 -31.32
C LYS A 76 -3.11 12.76 -30.12
N LEU A 77 -3.63 12.60 -28.91
CA LEU A 77 -2.87 12.78 -27.66
C LEU A 77 -1.79 11.70 -27.49
N LEU A 78 -2.13 10.43 -27.71
CA LEU A 78 -1.16 9.33 -27.69
C LEU A 78 -0.08 9.54 -28.74
N ARG A 79 -0.43 9.95 -29.97
CA ARG A 79 0.57 10.21 -31.01
C ARG A 79 1.53 11.33 -30.62
N GLN A 80 1.01 12.42 -30.06
CA GLN A 80 1.80 13.59 -29.65
C GLN A 80 2.73 13.28 -28.47
N TYR A 81 2.26 12.54 -27.47
CA TYR A 81 3.00 12.32 -26.22
C TYR A 81 3.63 10.93 -26.11
N SER A 82 3.40 10.01 -27.05
CA SER A 82 3.92 8.63 -27.03
C SER A 82 5.41 8.55 -26.76
N GLY A 83 6.22 9.39 -27.40
CA GLY A 83 7.66 9.44 -27.20
C GLY A 83 8.05 9.90 -25.80
N TYR A 84 7.40 10.95 -25.29
CA TYR A 84 7.63 11.46 -23.93
C TYR A 84 7.19 10.45 -22.86
N ILE A 85 6.01 9.84 -23.04
CA ILE A 85 5.49 8.79 -22.16
C ILE A 85 6.43 7.57 -22.19
N SER A 86 6.94 7.19 -23.35
CA SER A 86 7.90 6.08 -23.49
C SER A 86 9.24 6.40 -22.82
N SER A 87 9.72 7.65 -22.95
CA SER A 87 10.93 8.14 -22.28
C SER A 87 10.77 8.15 -20.77
N LEU A 88 9.69 8.74 -20.24
CA LEU A 88 9.35 8.71 -18.82
C LEU A 88 9.24 7.27 -18.31
N LYS A 89 8.51 6.41 -19.03
CA LYS A 89 8.39 5.00 -18.67
C LYS A 89 9.74 4.32 -18.63
N HIS A 90 10.66 4.63 -19.55
CA HIS A 90 12.01 4.09 -19.52
C HIS A 90 12.82 4.61 -18.32
N GLU A 91 12.77 5.91 -18.01
CA GLU A 91 13.43 6.49 -16.83
C GLU A 91 12.91 5.87 -15.51
N PHE A 92 11.60 5.71 -15.34
CA PHE A 92 11.01 5.08 -14.17
C PHE A 92 11.16 3.55 -14.15
N SER A 93 11.25 2.91 -15.32
CA SER A 93 11.43 1.45 -15.44
C SER A 93 12.88 1.00 -15.40
N LYS A 94 13.85 1.92 -15.25
CA LYS A 94 15.22 1.60 -14.80
C LYS A 94 15.16 1.10 -13.36
N LYS A 95 14.56 -0.08 -13.15
CA LYS A 95 14.78 -0.90 -11.97
C LYS A 95 16.29 -1.04 -11.84
N LYS A 96 16.87 -0.42 -10.80
CA LYS A 96 18.31 -0.49 -10.49
C LYS A 96 18.74 -1.95 -10.73
N LYS A 97 19.67 -2.16 -11.67
CA LYS A 97 20.08 -3.51 -12.11
C LYS A 97 20.25 -4.39 -10.87
N LYS A 98 19.69 -5.60 -10.91
CA LYS A 98 19.76 -6.62 -9.85
C LYS A 98 21.20 -7.11 -9.68
N GLY A 99 22.06 -6.22 -9.20
CA GLY A 99 23.46 -6.43 -8.91
C GLY A 99 23.71 -6.28 -7.42
N LYS A 100 24.97 -6.36 -7.02
CA LYS A 100 25.39 -6.07 -5.65
C LYS A 100 24.91 -4.65 -5.26
N LEU A 101 24.51 -4.46 -4.01
CA LEU A 101 24.14 -3.15 -3.47
C LEU A 101 25.26 -2.12 -3.74
N PRO A 102 24.97 -0.81 -3.93
CA PRO A 102 26.00 0.23 -4.06
C PRO A 102 27.06 0.15 -2.94
N LYS A 103 28.31 0.54 -3.22
CA LYS A 103 29.41 0.42 -2.24
C LYS A 103 29.12 1.24 -0.98
N GLU A 104 28.60 2.43 -1.19
CA GLU A 104 28.23 3.44 -0.21
C GLU A 104 27.12 2.89 0.69
N ALA A 105 26.06 2.34 0.09
CA ALA A 105 24.97 1.71 0.82
C ALA A 105 25.45 0.55 1.69
N ARG A 106 26.38 -0.29 1.20
CA ARG A 106 26.95 -1.37 2.00
C ARG A 106 27.77 -0.87 3.17
N GLN A 107 28.50 0.23 3.01
CA GLN A 107 29.31 0.80 4.09
C GLN A 107 28.41 1.25 5.25
N ILE A 108 27.35 1.99 4.95
CA ILE A 108 26.37 2.44 5.96
C ILE A 108 25.77 1.25 6.72
N LEU A 109 25.39 0.18 6.01
CA LEU A 109 24.84 -1.02 6.62
C LEU A 109 25.87 -1.76 7.49
N LEU A 110 27.13 -1.81 7.07
CA LEU A 110 28.22 -2.40 7.85
C LEU A 110 28.55 -1.57 9.09
N ASP A 111 28.49 -0.25 9.01
CA ASP A 111 28.74 0.63 10.15
C ASP A 111 27.69 0.40 11.24
N TRP A 112 26.40 0.38 10.87
CA TRP A 112 25.32 0.03 11.80
C TRP A 112 25.52 -1.37 12.38
N TRP A 113 25.86 -2.34 11.54
CA TRP A 113 26.11 -3.73 11.93
C TRP A 113 27.22 -3.85 12.98
N ASN A 114 28.33 -3.14 12.80
CA ASN A 114 29.47 -3.20 13.71
C ASN A 114 29.13 -2.64 15.09
N ILE A 115 28.35 -1.56 15.14
CA ILE A 115 27.85 -0.98 16.39
C ILE A 115 26.92 -1.98 17.11
N HIS A 116 26.08 -2.69 16.37
CA HIS A 116 25.07 -3.60 16.90
C HIS A 116 25.46 -5.09 16.81
N TYR A 117 26.76 -5.41 16.71
CA TYR A 117 27.21 -6.78 16.43
C TYR A 117 26.70 -7.83 17.43
N LYS A 118 26.56 -7.44 18.71
CA LYS A 118 26.04 -8.32 19.77
C LYS A 118 24.59 -8.74 19.52
N TRP A 119 23.76 -7.82 19.02
CA TRP A 119 22.35 -8.07 18.73
C TRP A 119 21.92 -7.35 17.43
N PRO A 120 22.27 -7.91 16.26
CA PRO A 120 22.15 -7.22 14.98
C PRO A 120 20.74 -7.38 14.39
N TYR A 121 19.74 -6.91 15.14
CA TYR A 121 18.32 -6.90 14.77
C TYR A 121 17.84 -5.44 14.78
N PRO A 122 17.90 -4.74 13.64
CA PRO A 122 17.44 -3.35 13.56
C PRO A 122 15.94 -3.27 13.83
N THR A 123 15.53 -2.24 14.57
CA THR A 123 14.11 -1.92 14.79
C THR A 123 13.45 -1.41 13.51
N GLU A 124 12.12 -1.26 13.49
CA GLU A 124 11.44 -0.67 12.34
C GLU A 124 11.91 0.77 12.07
N VAL A 125 12.20 1.54 13.11
CA VAL A 125 12.74 2.90 13.00
C VAL A 125 14.13 2.87 12.37
N ASP A 126 15.00 1.97 12.82
CA ASP A 126 16.34 1.80 12.24
C ASP A 126 16.27 1.41 10.76
N LYS A 127 15.34 0.51 10.39
CA LYS A 127 15.16 0.07 9.00
C LYS A 127 14.71 1.22 8.11
N VAL A 128 13.81 2.08 8.60
CA VAL A 128 13.37 3.29 7.88
C VAL A 128 14.56 4.23 7.68
N ALA A 129 15.30 4.56 8.75
CA ALA A 129 16.46 5.44 8.68
C ALA A 129 17.54 4.90 7.74
N LEU A 130 17.84 3.59 7.80
CA LEU A 130 18.80 2.95 6.90
C LEU A 130 18.32 2.94 5.44
N ALA A 131 17.03 2.76 5.19
CA ALA A 131 16.46 2.85 3.85
C ALA A 131 16.62 4.26 3.26
N GLU A 132 16.35 5.29 4.06
CA GLU A 132 16.53 6.70 3.67
C GLU A 132 18.00 7.02 3.37
N LEU A 133 18.92 6.65 4.26
CA LEU A 133 20.36 6.92 4.09
C LEU A 133 20.98 6.18 2.90
N THR A 134 20.52 4.97 2.61
CA THR A 134 21.10 4.12 1.56
C THR A 134 20.37 4.22 0.21
N GLY A 135 19.18 4.81 0.20
CA GLY A 135 18.30 4.84 -0.98
C GLY A 135 17.88 3.43 -1.44
N LEU A 136 17.80 2.49 -0.50
CA LEU A 136 17.38 1.11 -0.71
C LEU A 136 15.97 0.89 -0.14
N ASP A 137 15.23 -0.04 -0.72
CA ASP A 137 13.93 -0.42 -0.16
C ASP A 137 14.12 -1.15 1.18
N GLN A 138 13.18 -0.98 2.11
CA GLN A 138 13.19 -1.72 3.38
C GLN A 138 13.32 -3.24 3.21
N LYS A 139 12.75 -3.80 2.14
CA LYS A 139 12.91 -5.23 1.80
C LYS A 139 14.38 -5.58 1.51
N GLN A 140 15.13 -4.71 0.83
CA GLN A 140 16.55 -4.90 0.57
C GLN A 140 17.37 -4.80 1.86
N ILE A 141 17.03 -3.86 2.75
CA ILE A 141 17.61 -3.73 4.09
C ILE A 141 17.40 -5.02 4.89
N ASN A 142 16.15 -5.49 4.99
CA ASN A 142 15.80 -6.74 5.69
C ASN A 142 16.57 -7.95 5.15
N ASN A 143 16.60 -8.12 3.82
CA ASN A 143 17.32 -9.20 3.18
C ASN A 143 18.83 -9.11 3.41
N TRP A 144 19.39 -7.91 3.45
CA TRP A 144 20.81 -7.72 3.75
C TRP A 144 21.11 -8.18 5.17
N PHE A 145 20.38 -7.72 6.18
CA PHE A 145 20.61 -8.10 7.58
C PHE A 145 20.41 -9.60 7.84
N ILE A 146 19.40 -10.22 7.21
CA ILE A 146 19.20 -11.68 7.29
C ILE A 146 20.44 -12.41 6.73
N ASN A 147 20.90 -12.04 5.55
CA ASN A 147 22.06 -12.66 4.93
C ASN A 147 23.35 -12.37 5.69
N GLN A 148 23.50 -11.17 6.24
CA GLN A 148 24.65 -10.75 7.02
C GLN A 148 24.75 -11.55 8.32
N ARG A 149 23.64 -11.73 9.05
CA ARG A 149 23.56 -12.64 10.21
C ARG A 149 23.95 -14.07 9.84
N LYS A 150 23.33 -14.62 8.80
CA LYS A 150 23.62 -16.00 8.36
C LYS A 150 25.09 -16.24 8.04
N ARG A 151 25.81 -15.22 7.56
CA ARG A 151 27.21 -15.35 7.11
C ARG A 151 28.23 -15.00 8.20
N HIS A 152 27.92 -14.03 9.05
CA HIS A 152 28.93 -13.35 9.88
C HIS A 152 28.57 -13.24 11.36
N TRP A 153 27.35 -13.58 11.76
CA TRP A 153 26.97 -13.55 13.17
C TRP A 153 27.22 -14.90 13.81
N LYS A 154 28.18 -14.94 14.75
CA LYS A 154 28.46 -16.07 15.62
C LYS A 154 28.16 -15.61 17.04
N PRO A 155 27.05 -16.05 17.66
CA PRO A 155 26.83 -15.79 19.07
C PRO A 155 28.03 -16.35 19.84
N SER A 156 28.75 -15.49 20.56
CA SER A 156 29.82 -15.91 21.46
C SER A 156 29.27 -16.91 22.49
N GLU A 157 30.09 -17.86 22.97
CA GLU A 157 29.70 -18.93 23.91
C GLU A 157 28.89 -18.42 25.12
N ASN A 158 29.19 -17.22 25.63
CA ASN A 158 28.44 -16.59 26.72
C ASN A 158 26.95 -16.35 26.42
N MET A 159 26.57 -16.23 25.15
CA MET A 159 25.18 -16.03 24.73
C MET A 159 24.43 -17.36 24.54
N GLN A 160 25.15 -18.44 24.20
CA GLN A 160 24.62 -19.81 24.23
C GLN A 160 24.32 -20.22 25.69
N PHE A 161 25.18 -19.81 26.62
CA PHE A 161 25.02 -20.10 28.05
C PHE A 161 23.79 -19.40 28.65
N ALA A 162 23.54 -18.12 28.30
CA ALA A 162 22.36 -17.39 28.80
C ALA A 162 21.02 -17.99 28.32
N VAL A 163 20.99 -18.61 27.14
CA VAL A 163 19.80 -19.30 26.61
C VAL A 163 19.61 -20.69 27.24
N MET A 164 20.70 -21.41 27.55
CA MET A 164 20.62 -22.67 28.31
C MET A 164 20.22 -22.46 29.78
N ASP A 165 20.73 -21.42 30.43
CA ASP A 165 20.42 -21.11 31.84
C ASP A 165 18.96 -20.64 32.02
N SER A 166 18.37 -20.02 30.98
CA SER A 166 16.94 -19.63 30.98
C SER A 166 15.99 -20.80 30.68
N LEU A 167 16.46 -21.90 30.11
CA LEU A 167 15.67 -23.12 29.84
C LEU A 167 15.92 -24.24 30.85
N TYR A 168 17.05 -24.19 31.57
CA TYR A 168 17.45 -25.16 32.59
C TYR A 168 17.93 -24.47 33.88
N GLY A 169 17.18 -23.45 34.34
CA GLY A 169 17.28 -22.98 35.72
C GLY A 169 16.99 -24.11 36.72
N PRO A 170 17.52 -24.03 37.94
CA PRO A 170 17.86 -25.17 38.78
C PRO A 170 16.63 -26.01 39.11
N ILE A 171 16.52 -27.17 38.46
CA ILE A 171 15.68 -28.26 38.95
C ILE A 171 16.32 -28.72 40.27
N PHE A 172 15.79 -28.16 41.36
CA PHE A 172 15.67 -28.76 42.68
C PHE A 172 16.76 -29.81 43.01
N MET A 173 17.86 -29.35 43.59
CA MET A 173 18.48 -30.11 44.68
C MET A 173 17.47 -30.07 45.84
N ASN A 174 16.67 -31.12 45.97
CA ASN A 174 15.82 -31.33 47.14
C ASN A 174 15.62 -32.85 47.32
N ASP A 175 16.66 -33.53 47.81
CA ASP A 175 16.65 -34.41 48.99
C ASP A 175 18.08 -34.91 49.28
#